data_AF-A0A091CBQ9-F1
#
_entry.id   AF-A0A091CBQ9-F1
#
_cell.length_a   1.000
_cell.length_b   1.000
_cell.length_c   1.000
_cell.angle_alpha   90.00
_cell.angle_beta   90.00
_cell.angle_gamma   90.00
#
_symmetry.space_group_name_H-M   'P 1'
#
loop_
_entity.id
_entity.type
_entity.pdbx_description
1 polymer ?
#
loop_
_entity_poly.entity_id
_entity_poly.type
_entity_poly.pdbx_seq_one_letter_code
_entity_poly.pdbx_strand_id
1 'polypeptide(L)'
;MRFIEKITSHQNITQAIEQVKKNKGAPGVDEMTVDELDHYFYQHGHTLVQEIRSMTYRPKAVKRVYIPKSDGKQRPLGIPSVVDRVVQQATAQQLSRIFDVHFSETSYGFRPGRSAHQAIEKVLDYLNEGYEWLIDMDIEKYFDTVNHDQLISTLRERVKDRETLHLIRVFLKAGIMENGFVSPNETGVPQGGPLSPVLANIYLDKLDKELEARGLHFVRYADDTDIFVKSEMAANRVMKSITGWIERKLFLQVNVTKTKVVRPTQSQFLGFTFWKNQKGWQCKPSKVSKTKLYDKTKEVLKRKHAVSRPLAVTFTKLNQIIRGWINYYRIGSMKTYLAKFGQWLRHKVRVIIIKQWKLPRRIYMNLQQLNRLFNCHFKKEDIYKVANSRLGWYRKCGMDVVNFTLSPKVLAIKKKDRPGLVDPLSYYLNKA
;
A
#
# COMPACT_ATOMS: atom_id res chain seq x y z
N MET A 1 -27.36 -23.40 13.74
CA MET A 1 -26.52 -23.37 12.53
C MET A 1 -25.06 -23.36 12.94
N ARG A 2 -24.31 -24.39 12.55
CA ARG A 2 -22.86 -24.50 12.82
C ARG A 2 -22.09 -23.40 12.09
N PHE A 3 -20.87 -23.09 12.53
CA PHE A 3 -20.11 -21.99 11.94
C PHE A 3 -19.68 -22.32 10.49
N ILE A 4 -19.35 -23.59 10.24
CA ILE A 4 -19.02 -24.06 8.88
C ILE A 4 -20.19 -23.92 7.90
N GLU A 5 -21.43 -24.05 8.36
CA GLU A 5 -22.64 -23.86 7.54
C GLU A 5 -22.79 -22.39 7.12
N LYS A 6 -22.39 -21.44 7.97
CA LYS A 6 -22.40 -20.01 7.64
C LYS A 6 -21.34 -19.69 6.60
N ILE A 7 -20.13 -20.24 6.75
CA ILE A 7 -19.04 -20.12 5.77
C ILE A 7 -19.47 -20.66 4.42
N THR A 8 -20.07 -21.85 4.40
CA THR A 8 -20.48 -22.57 3.18
C THR A 8 -21.89 -22.23 2.70
N SER A 9 -22.52 -21.18 3.26
CA SER A 9 -23.84 -20.75 2.81
C SER A 9 -23.76 -20.19 1.40
N HIS A 10 -24.78 -20.46 0.57
CA HIS A 10 -24.82 -20.01 -0.83
C HIS A 10 -24.57 -18.50 -0.93
N GLN A 11 -25.27 -17.70 -0.13
CA GLN A 11 -25.12 -16.24 -0.10
C GLN A 11 -23.68 -15.79 0.22
N ASN A 12 -23.01 -16.44 1.17
CA ASN A 12 -21.63 -16.09 1.54
C ASN A 12 -20.63 -16.47 0.45
N ILE A 13 -20.80 -17.64 -0.17
CA ILE A 13 -19.96 -18.08 -1.30
C ILE A 13 -20.11 -17.13 -2.49
N THR A 14 -21.34 -16.71 -2.84
CA THR A 14 -21.58 -15.74 -3.91
C THR A 14 -20.85 -14.42 -3.63
N GLN A 15 -20.95 -13.88 -2.41
CA GLN A 15 -20.22 -12.67 -2.00
C GLN A 15 -18.70 -12.86 -2.09
N ALA A 16 -18.19 -14.04 -1.75
CA ALA A 16 -16.78 -14.37 -1.87
C ALA A 16 -16.31 -14.42 -3.34
N ILE A 17 -17.11 -15.00 -4.25
CA ILE A 17 -16.81 -15.04 -5.69
C ILE A 17 -16.72 -13.62 -6.26
N GLU A 18 -17.70 -12.77 -5.96
CA GLU A 18 -17.72 -11.37 -6.41
C GLU A 18 -16.47 -10.61 -5.94
N GLN A 19 -16.09 -10.80 -4.67
CA GLN A 19 -14.92 -10.15 -4.11
C GLN A 19 -13.61 -10.63 -4.76
N VAL A 20 -13.48 -11.94 -5.04
CA VAL A 20 -12.30 -12.50 -5.71
C VAL A 20 -12.19 -12.00 -7.15
N LYS A 21 -13.31 -11.94 -7.88
CA LYS A 21 -13.37 -11.39 -9.24
C LYS A 21 -13.00 -9.91 -9.29
N LYS A 22 -13.50 -9.11 -8.35
CA LYS A 22 -13.18 -7.68 -8.24
C LYS A 22 -11.69 -7.42 -8.08
N ASN A 23 -10.97 -8.33 -7.40
CA ASN A 23 -9.53 -8.21 -7.18
C ASN A 23 -8.69 -8.51 -8.43
N LYS A 24 -9.24 -9.21 -9.44
CA LYS A 24 -8.55 -9.58 -10.70
C LYS A 24 -7.15 -10.18 -10.48
N GLY A 25 -7.02 -11.01 -9.45
CA GLY A 25 -5.75 -11.60 -9.04
C GLY A 25 -5.23 -12.60 -10.08
N ALA A 26 -3.90 -12.67 -10.24
CA ALA A 26 -3.24 -13.66 -11.09
C ALA A 26 -3.65 -15.11 -10.70
N PRO A 27 -3.64 -16.05 -11.65
CA PRO A 27 -4.01 -17.44 -11.37
C PRO A 27 -3.00 -18.13 -10.43
N GLY A 28 -3.44 -19.22 -9.81
CA GLY A 28 -2.64 -20.04 -8.91
C GLY A 28 -1.74 -21.03 -9.64
N VAL A 29 -1.45 -22.16 -9.00
CA VAL A 29 -0.66 -23.27 -9.58
C VAL A 29 -1.40 -24.01 -10.69
N ASP A 30 -2.73 -23.95 -10.69
CA ASP A 30 -3.62 -24.63 -11.63
C ASP A 30 -4.01 -23.77 -12.84
N GLU A 31 -3.45 -22.56 -12.94
CA GLU A 31 -3.60 -21.63 -14.05
C GLU A 31 -5.03 -21.13 -14.33
N MET A 32 -6.04 -21.66 -13.64
CA MET A 32 -7.43 -21.21 -13.71
C MET A 32 -7.56 -19.74 -13.31
N THR A 33 -8.25 -18.99 -14.15
CA THR A 33 -8.45 -17.55 -14.02
C THR A 33 -9.74 -17.21 -13.26
N VAL A 34 -9.90 -15.94 -12.86
CA VAL A 34 -11.10 -15.48 -12.14
C VAL A 34 -12.36 -15.50 -13.00
N ASP A 35 -12.21 -15.47 -14.33
CA ASP A 35 -13.33 -15.43 -15.27
C ASP A 35 -14.02 -16.80 -15.39
N GLU A 36 -13.30 -17.88 -15.07
CA GLU A 36 -13.80 -19.27 -15.11
C GLU A 36 -14.54 -19.68 -13.81
N LEU A 37 -14.53 -18.82 -12.78
CA LEU A 37 -15.07 -19.14 -11.45
C LEU A 37 -16.56 -19.52 -11.48
N ASP A 38 -17.40 -18.82 -12.25
CA ASP A 38 -18.84 -19.11 -12.26
C ASP A 38 -19.11 -20.51 -12.81
N HIS A 39 -18.44 -20.87 -13.89
CA HIS A 39 -18.59 -22.17 -14.52
C HIS A 39 -18.14 -23.30 -13.58
N TYR A 40 -17.00 -23.12 -12.93
CA TYR A 40 -16.49 -24.08 -11.95
C TYR A 40 -17.44 -24.28 -10.77
N PHE A 41 -17.94 -23.19 -10.17
CA PHE A 41 -18.84 -23.30 -9.03
C PHE A 41 -20.23 -23.81 -9.41
N TYR A 42 -20.68 -23.59 -10.65
CA TYR A 42 -21.89 -24.21 -11.17
C TYR A 42 -21.76 -25.74 -11.26
N GLN A 43 -20.63 -26.25 -11.73
CA GLN A 43 -20.41 -27.69 -11.89
C GLN A 43 -20.00 -28.40 -10.60
N HIS A 44 -19.14 -27.78 -9.79
CA HIS A 44 -18.47 -28.44 -8.66
C HIS A 44 -18.81 -27.84 -7.29
N GLY A 45 -19.60 -26.76 -7.23
CA GLY A 45 -19.85 -26.03 -5.98
C GLY A 45 -20.52 -26.86 -4.89
N HIS A 46 -21.47 -27.72 -5.25
CA HIS A 46 -22.12 -28.62 -4.29
C HIS A 46 -21.14 -29.63 -3.68
N THR A 47 -20.35 -30.29 -4.53
CA THR A 47 -19.32 -31.24 -4.12
C THR A 47 -18.28 -30.57 -3.22
N LEU A 48 -17.81 -29.37 -3.60
CA LEU A 48 -16.87 -28.59 -2.81
C LEU A 48 -17.41 -28.28 -1.40
N VAL A 49 -18.68 -27.89 -1.30
CA VAL A 49 -19.33 -27.64 0.00
C VAL A 49 -19.40 -28.92 0.84
N GLN A 50 -19.71 -30.06 0.24
CA GLN A 50 -19.72 -31.35 0.92
C GLN A 50 -18.32 -31.72 1.44
N GLU A 51 -17.29 -31.58 0.60
CA GLU A 51 -15.89 -31.86 0.98
C GLU A 51 -15.38 -30.98 2.12
N ILE A 52 -15.79 -29.70 2.13
CA ILE A 52 -15.46 -28.78 3.22
C ILE A 52 -16.12 -29.24 4.53
N ARG A 53 -17.41 -29.59 4.47
CA ARG A 53 -18.18 -30.02 5.64
C ARG A 53 -17.77 -31.40 6.17
N SER A 54 -17.31 -32.30 5.31
CA SER A 54 -16.82 -33.63 5.68
C SER A 54 -15.33 -33.65 6.05
N MET A 55 -14.64 -32.50 6.04
CA MET A 55 -13.20 -32.37 6.32
C MET A 55 -12.28 -33.10 5.30
N THR A 56 -12.81 -33.51 4.14
CA THR A 56 -12.03 -34.16 3.07
C THR A 56 -11.40 -33.16 2.10
N TYR A 57 -11.86 -31.91 2.07
CA TYR A 57 -11.28 -30.86 1.23
C TYR A 57 -9.77 -30.69 1.49
N ARG A 58 -9.00 -30.56 0.41
CA ARG A 58 -7.55 -30.32 0.42
C ARG A 58 -7.23 -29.16 -0.51
N PRO A 59 -6.75 -28.01 0.02
CA PRO A 59 -6.36 -26.89 -0.81
C PRO A 59 -5.17 -27.24 -1.69
N LYS A 60 -5.07 -26.62 -2.86
CA LYS A 60 -3.90 -26.77 -3.72
C LYS A 60 -2.69 -26.06 -3.11
N ALA A 61 -1.50 -26.45 -3.55
CA ALA A 61 -0.28 -25.74 -3.18
C ALA A 61 -0.34 -24.26 -3.64
N VAL A 62 0.21 -23.35 -2.85
CA VAL A 62 0.27 -21.92 -3.20
C VAL A 62 1.45 -21.66 -4.13
N LYS A 63 1.26 -20.87 -5.19
CA LYS A 63 2.31 -20.50 -6.14
C LYS A 63 3.22 -19.43 -5.55
N ARG A 64 4.53 -19.70 -5.45
CA ARG A 64 5.51 -18.71 -4.96
C ARG A 64 5.73 -17.62 -6.01
N VAL A 65 5.60 -16.36 -5.61
CA VAL A 65 5.93 -15.17 -6.42
C VAL A 65 6.72 -14.17 -5.59
N TYR A 66 7.76 -13.58 -6.17
CA TYR A 66 8.59 -12.58 -5.50
C TYR A 66 8.22 -11.16 -5.94
N ILE A 67 7.90 -10.30 -4.96
CA ILE A 67 7.70 -8.87 -5.19
C ILE A 67 8.95 -8.10 -4.72
N PRO A 68 9.54 -7.23 -5.55
CA PRO A 68 10.67 -6.41 -5.12
C PRO A 68 10.25 -5.43 -4.03
N LYS A 69 10.98 -5.41 -2.91
CA LYS A 69 10.88 -4.40 -1.87
C LYS A 69 11.74 -3.17 -2.23
N SER A 70 11.48 -2.05 -1.56
CA SER A 70 12.24 -0.81 -1.78
C SER A 70 13.67 -0.84 -1.26
N ASP A 71 14.02 -1.82 -0.42
CA ASP A 71 15.36 -2.05 0.13
C ASP A 71 16.21 -3.00 -0.75
N GLY A 72 15.68 -3.41 -1.91
CA GLY A 72 16.34 -4.35 -2.83
C GLY A 72 16.12 -5.83 -2.49
N LYS A 73 15.56 -6.15 -1.32
CA LYS A 73 15.16 -7.52 -0.98
C LYS A 73 13.88 -7.91 -1.72
N GLN A 74 13.57 -9.19 -1.77
CA GLN A 74 12.32 -9.69 -2.32
C GLN A 74 11.35 -10.10 -1.21
N ARG A 75 10.06 -9.82 -1.39
CA ARG A 75 8.97 -10.30 -0.53
C ARG A 75 8.39 -11.55 -1.18
N PRO A 76 8.51 -12.73 -0.54
CA PRO A 76 7.84 -13.91 -1.04
C PRO A 76 6.33 -13.77 -0.79
N LEU A 77 5.53 -14.06 -1.81
CA LEU A 77 4.09 -14.22 -1.73
C LEU A 77 3.70 -15.63 -2.17
N GLY A 78 2.68 -16.19 -1.54
CA GLY A 78 1.99 -17.40 -1.97
C GLY A 78 0.64 -17.02 -2.58
N ILE A 79 0.45 -17.32 -3.86
CA ILE A 79 -0.81 -17.10 -4.58
C ILE A 79 -1.59 -18.42 -4.56
N PRO A 80 -2.71 -18.53 -3.82
CA PRO A 80 -3.56 -19.72 -3.86
C PRO A 80 -4.30 -19.82 -5.20
N SER A 81 -4.87 -21.00 -5.49
CA SER A 81 -5.79 -21.15 -6.62
C SER A 81 -7.00 -20.22 -6.49
N VAL A 82 -7.66 -19.92 -7.60
CA VAL A 82 -8.86 -19.05 -7.57
C VAL A 82 -9.97 -19.64 -6.71
N VAL A 83 -10.14 -20.96 -6.70
CA VAL A 83 -11.12 -21.67 -5.87
C VAL A 83 -10.74 -21.57 -4.39
N ASP A 84 -9.47 -21.84 -4.05
CA ASP A 84 -9.01 -21.72 -2.66
C ASP A 84 -9.14 -20.29 -2.15
N ARG A 85 -8.93 -19.27 -3.00
CA ARG A 85 -9.17 -17.87 -2.66
C ARG A 85 -10.64 -17.60 -2.33
N VAL A 86 -11.59 -18.20 -3.05
CA VAL A 86 -13.03 -18.06 -2.74
C VAL A 86 -13.34 -18.68 -1.40
N VAL A 87 -12.87 -19.90 -1.12
CA VAL A 87 -13.12 -20.57 0.17
C VAL A 87 -12.46 -19.81 1.33
N GLN A 88 -11.23 -19.32 1.14
CA GLN A 88 -10.55 -18.45 2.11
C GLN A 88 -11.31 -17.14 2.33
N GLN A 89 -11.81 -16.51 1.26
CA GLN A 89 -12.57 -15.26 1.34
C GLN A 89 -13.92 -15.45 2.05
N ALA A 90 -14.62 -16.55 1.79
CA ALA A 90 -15.84 -16.94 2.48
C ALA A 90 -15.59 -17.16 3.98
N THR A 91 -14.47 -17.81 4.32
CA THR A 91 -14.03 -18.02 5.70
C THR A 91 -13.69 -16.68 6.37
N ALA A 92 -12.93 -15.82 5.69
CA ALA A 92 -12.53 -14.50 6.18
C ALA A 92 -13.74 -13.61 6.49
N GLN A 93 -14.75 -13.60 5.63
CA GLN A 93 -15.98 -12.82 5.83
C GLN A 93 -16.68 -13.18 7.14
N GLN A 94 -16.80 -14.48 7.46
CA GLN A 94 -17.45 -14.92 8.69
C GLN A 94 -16.58 -14.70 9.92
N LEU A 95 -15.27 -14.94 9.83
CA LEU A 95 -14.34 -14.67 10.93
C LEU A 95 -14.29 -13.18 11.28
N SER A 96 -14.19 -12.30 10.28
CA SER A 96 -14.22 -10.86 10.52
C SER A 96 -15.49 -10.43 11.25
N ARG A 97 -16.66 -10.97 10.92
CA ARG A 97 -17.92 -10.62 11.60
C ARG A 97 -17.91 -10.96 13.10
N ILE A 98 -17.28 -12.07 13.49
CA ILE A 98 -17.27 -12.49 14.90
C ILE A 98 -16.11 -11.90 15.71
N PHE A 99 -14.96 -11.62 15.07
CA PHE A 99 -13.77 -11.14 15.77
C PHE A 99 -13.65 -9.62 15.77
N ASP A 100 -14.11 -8.92 14.73
CA ASP A 100 -13.83 -7.48 14.59
C ASP A 100 -14.42 -6.64 15.72
N VAL A 101 -15.57 -7.03 16.27
CA VAL A 101 -16.22 -6.36 17.40
C VAL A 101 -15.44 -6.46 18.72
N HIS A 102 -14.46 -7.36 18.80
CA HIS A 102 -13.65 -7.58 20.01
C HIS A 102 -12.23 -7.03 19.89
N PHE A 103 -11.79 -6.75 18.65
CA PHE A 103 -10.48 -6.16 18.41
C PHE A 103 -10.36 -4.78 19.06
N SER A 104 -9.14 -4.47 19.48
CA SER A 104 -8.80 -3.15 20.03
C SER A 104 -9.23 -2.00 19.12
N GLU A 105 -9.72 -0.92 19.73
CA GLU A 105 -10.09 0.30 19.01
C GLU A 105 -8.89 0.99 18.32
N THR A 106 -7.68 0.74 18.82
CA THR A 106 -6.43 1.27 18.27
C THR A 106 -5.72 0.31 17.30
N SER A 107 -6.39 -0.78 16.91
CA SER A 107 -5.99 -1.66 15.82
C SER A 107 -6.74 -1.30 14.53
N TYR A 108 -6.02 -0.95 13.47
CA TYR A 108 -6.62 -0.42 12.23
C TYR A 108 -6.39 -1.29 10.99
N GLY A 109 -5.27 -2.01 10.94
CA GLY A 109 -4.85 -2.72 9.72
C GLY A 109 -5.83 -3.83 9.33
N PHE A 110 -6.18 -3.92 8.04
CA PHE A 110 -7.02 -5.00 7.47
C PHE A 110 -8.42 -5.16 8.10
N ARG A 111 -8.96 -4.10 8.72
CA ARG A 111 -10.30 -4.13 9.33
C ARG A 111 -11.32 -3.33 8.51
N PRO A 112 -12.58 -3.79 8.41
CA PRO A 112 -13.64 -3.05 7.73
C PRO A 112 -13.91 -1.72 8.44
N GLY A 113 -14.09 -0.64 7.68
CA GLY A 113 -14.38 0.69 8.25
C GLY A 113 -13.22 1.36 8.98
N ARG A 114 -12.04 0.71 9.05
CA ARG A 114 -10.81 1.27 9.61
C ARG A 114 -9.84 1.65 8.49
N SER A 115 -9.07 2.71 8.67
CA SER A 115 -8.15 3.24 7.65
C SER A 115 -6.81 3.67 8.24
N ALA A 116 -5.80 3.73 7.38
CA ALA A 116 -4.50 4.29 7.74
C ALA A 116 -4.60 5.75 8.22
N HIS A 117 -5.57 6.51 7.69
CA HIS A 117 -5.80 7.90 8.10
C HIS A 117 -6.25 8.00 9.55
N GLN A 118 -7.22 7.17 9.96
CA GLN A 118 -7.68 7.11 11.35
C GLN A 118 -6.55 6.69 12.31
N ALA A 119 -5.67 5.77 11.88
CA ALA A 119 -4.50 5.41 12.67
C ALA A 119 -3.59 6.62 12.89
N ILE A 120 -3.33 7.42 11.84
CA ILE A 120 -2.50 8.64 11.94
C ILE A 120 -3.17 9.71 12.81
N GLU A 121 -4.49 9.88 12.72
CA GLU A 121 -5.25 10.78 13.61
C GLU A 121 -5.06 10.37 15.07
N LYS A 122 -5.19 9.07 15.37
CA LYS A 122 -5.00 8.58 16.74
C LYS A 122 -3.56 8.76 17.25
N VAL A 123 -2.56 8.60 16.38
CA VAL A 123 -1.18 8.95 16.71
C VAL A 123 -1.07 10.43 17.09
N LEU A 124 -1.68 11.33 16.31
CA LEU A 124 -1.65 12.76 16.59
C LEU A 124 -2.33 13.10 17.92
N ASP A 125 -3.42 12.43 18.29
CA ASP A 125 -4.07 12.61 19.60
C ASP A 125 -3.07 12.35 20.73
N TYR A 126 -2.43 11.18 20.75
CA TYR A 126 -1.45 10.82 21.79
C TYR A 126 -0.25 11.77 21.82
N LEU A 127 0.26 12.18 20.67
CA LEU A 127 1.35 13.15 20.61
C LEU A 127 0.93 14.51 21.19
N ASN A 128 -0.29 14.97 20.92
CA ASN A 128 -0.83 16.23 21.44
C ASN A 128 -1.18 16.17 22.94
N GLU A 129 -1.44 14.99 23.49
CA GLU A 129 -1.56 14.75 24.93
C GLU A 129 -0.21 14.70 25.67
N GLY A 130 0.91 14.80 24.94
CA GLY A 130 2.26 14.88 25.50
C GLY A 130 3.03 13.56 25.56
N TYR A 131 2.53 12.50 24.93
CA TYR A 131 3.25 11.21 24.80
C TYR A 131 4.28 11.26 23.67
N GLU A 132 5.33 12.06 23.87
CA GLU A 132 6.28 12.42 22.82
C GLU A 132 7.48 11.46 22.68
N TRP A 133 7.40 10.25 23.23
CA TRP A 133 8.37 9.19 22.99
C TRP A 133 7.66 7.97 22.41
N LEU A 134 8.15 7.50 21.27
CA LEU A 134 7.56 6.37 20.55
C LEU A 134 8.50 5.16 20.62
N ILE A 135 7.90 3.99 20.79
CA ILE A 135 8.51 2.70 20.53
C ILE A 135 7.94 2.22 19.21
N ASP A 136 8.71 2.37 18.14
CA ASP A 136 8.40 1.84 16.80
C ASP A 136 8.80 0.37 16.81
N MET A 137 7.82 -0.54 16.92
CA MET A 137 8.03 -1.98 17.10
C MET A 137 7.78 -2.74 15.79
N ASP A 138 8.79 -3.52 15.37
CA ASP A 138 8.74 -4.36 14.16
C ASP A 138 8.92 -5.83 14.56
N ILE A 139 7.99 -6.69 14.13
CA ILE A 139 8.07 -8.13 14.35
C ILE A 139 8.81 -8.77 13.16
N GLU A 140 9.84 -9.57 13.44
CA GLU A 140 10.65 -10.16 12.40
C GLU A 140 9.87 -11.21 11.60
N LYS A 141 9.78 -10.98 10.29
CA LYS A 141 9.15 -11.89 9.31
C LYS A 141 7.81 -12.43 9.81
N TYR A 142 6.99 -11.55 10.41
CA TYR A 142 5.78 -11.94 11.14
C TYR A 142 4.94 -13.01 10.43
N PHE A 143 4.55 -12.78 9.18
CA PHE A 143 3.75 -13.73 8.43
C PHE A 143 4.44 -15.08 8.18
N ASP A 144 5.76 -15.15 8.21
CA ASP A 144 6.50 -16.39 7.97
C ASP A 144 6.77 -17.16 9.28
N THR A 145 6.58 -16.53 10.45
CA THR A 145 6.95 -17.09 11.77
C THR A 145 5.76 -17.41 12.67
N VAL A 146 4.52 -17.05 12.29
CA VAL A 146 3.31 -17.37 13.07
C VAL A 146 3.19 -18.88 13.34
N ASN A 147 3.11 -19.25 14.61
CA ASN A 147 2.93 -20.64 15.02
C ASN A 147 1.49 -21.10 14.78
N HIS A 148 1.31 -22.19 14.02
CA HIS A 148 -0.03 -22.70 13.65
C HIS A 148 -0.83 -23.18 14.85
N ASP A 149 -0.19 -23.85 15.81
CA ASP A 149 -0.89 -24.41 16.97
C ASP A 149 -1.38 -23.31 17.91
N GLN A 150 -0.55 -22.28 18.12
CA GLN A 150 -0.94 -21.10 18.90
C GLN A 150 -2.04 -20.29 18.21
N LEU A 151 -2.00 -20.16 16.88
CA LEU A 151 -3.06 -19.51 16.12
C LEU A 151 -4.39 -20.29 16.21
N ILE A 152 -4.35 -21.61 16.03
CA ILE A 152 -5.53 -22.46 16.16
C ILE A 152 -6.07 -22.45 17.59
N SER A 153 -5.19 -22.44 18.60
CA SER A 153 -5.57 -22.28 20.02
C SER A 153 -6.30 -20.96 20.26
N THR A 154 -5.78 -19.86 19.70
CA THR A 154 -6.41 -18.53 19.80
C THR A 154 -7.77 -18.48 19.10
N LEU A 155 -7.89 -19.11 17.93
CA LEU A 155 -9.18 -19.23 17.22
C LEU A 155 -10.22 -20.01 18.04
N ARG A 156 -9.80 -21.08 18.74
CA ARG A 156 -10.68 -21.92 19.57
C ARG A 156 -11.37 -21.18 20.70
N GLU A 157 -10.81 -20.07 21.16
CA GLU A 157 -11.42 -19.23 22.21
C GLU A 157 -12.81 -18.71 21.80
N ARG A 158 -13.05 -18.51 20.50
CA ARG A 158 -14.34 -18.04 19.96
C ARG A 158 -14.98 -18.95 18.91
N VAL A 159 -14.18 -19.75 18.21
CA VAL A 159 -14.65 -20.70 17.18
C VAL A 159 -14.47 -22.13 17.70
N LYS A 160 -15.56 -22.71 18.22
CA LYS A 160 -15.57 -24.10 18.73
C LYS A 160 -15.85 -25.15 17.66
N ASP A 161 -16.14 -24.73 16.43
CA ASP A 161 -16.50 -25.58 15.29
C ASP A 161 -15.27 -26.32 14.74
N ARG A 162 -15.26 -27.65 14.88
CA ARG A 162 -14.10 -28.50 14.54
C ARG A 162 -13.80 -28.44 13.04
N GLU A 163 -14.82 -28.47 12.21
CA GLU A 163 -14.75 -28.46 10.76
C GLU A 163 -14.09 -27.16 10.26
N THR A 164 -14.46 -26.02 10.83
CA THR A 164 -13.84 -24.71 10.52
C THR A 164 -12.37 -24.67 10.94
N LEU A 165 -12.04 -25.12 12.15
CA LEU A 165 -10.66 -25.12 12.62
C LEU A 165 -9.78 -26.05 11.76
N HIS A 166 -10.34 -27.18 11.33
CA HIS A 166 -9.68 -28.07 10.37
C HIS A 166 -9.46 -27.37 9.02
N LEU A 167 -10.49 -26.71 8.47
CA LEU A 167 -10.40 -25.95 7.22
C LEU A 167 -9.29 -24.89 7.27
N ILE A 168 -9.22 -24.10 8.35
CA ILE A 168 -8.18 -23.09 8.54
C ILE A 168 -6.80 -23.76 8.63
N ARG A 169 -6.68 -24.87 9.37
CA ARG A 169 -5.41 -25.59 9.51
C ARG A 169 -4.92 -26.19 8.20
N VAL A 170 -5.79 -26.72 7.34
CA VAL A 170 -5.36 -27.21 6.02
C VAL A 170 -4.90 -26.09 5.10
N PHE A 171 -5.47 -24.88 5.20
CA PHE A 171 -4.94 -23.72 4.47
C PHE A 171 -3.56 -23.28 4.98
N LEU A 172 -3.33 -23.30 6.29
CA LEU A 172 -2.03 -22.97 6.88
C LEU A 172 -0.95 -23.99 6.47
N LYS A 173 -1.31 -25.28 6.39
CA LYS A 173 -0.40 -26.36 5.99
C LYS A 173 -0.27 -26.57 4.48
N ALA A 174 -1.01 -25.82 3.67
CA ALA A 174 -0.94 -25.94 2.22
C ALA A 174 0.50 -25.73 1.75
N GLY A 175 1.02 -26.67 0.96
CA GLY A 175 2.40 -26.63 0.48
C GLY A 175 2.66 -25.42 -0.41
N ILE A 176 3.93 -25.07 -0.56
CA ILE A 176 4.36 -23.95 -1.40
C ILE A 176 5.05 -24.50 -2.63
N MET A 177 4.50 -24.21 -3.81
CA MET A 177 5.04 -24.58 -5.10
C MET A 177 6.05 -23.52 -5.57
N GLU A 178 7.30 -23.92 -5.73
CA GLU A 178 8.39 -23.10 -6.23
C GLU A 178 9.26 -23.91 -7.19
N ASN A 179 9.45 -23.40 -8.42
CA ASN A 179 10.23 -24.07 -9.48
C ASN A 179 9.85 -25.54 -9.74
N GLY A 180 8.56 -25.88 -9.62
CA GLY A 180 8.05 -27.24 -9.82
C GLY A 180 8.13 -28.16 -8.60
N PHE A 181 8.72 -27.69 -7.49
CA PHE A 181 8.81 -28.44 -6.24
C PHE A 181 7.81 -27.91 -5.21
N VAL A 182 7.11 -28.82 -4.53
CA VAL A 182 6.22 -28.47 -3.41
C VAL A 182 6.96 -28.71 -2.11
N SER A 183 7.17 -27.65 -1.34
CA SER A 183 7.69 -27.72 0.03
C SER A 183 6.55 -27.66 1.05
N PRO A 184 6.66 -28.37 2.19
CA PRO A 184 5.69 -28.24 3.28
C PRO A 184 5.74 -26.85 3.91
N ASN A 185 4.58 -26.35 4.36
CA ASN A 185 4.50 -25.12 5.14
C ASN A 185 4.28 -25.44 6.62
N GLU A 186 5.37 -25.49 7.39
CA GLU A 186 5.33 -25.88 8.81
C GLU A 186 4.96 -24.73 9.76
N THR A 187 5.29 -23.50 9.38
CA THR A 187 5.02 -22.28 10.15
C THR A 187 4.60 -21.13 9.23
N GLY A 188 4.06 -20.07 9.83
CA GLY A 188 3.63 -18.88 9.10
C GLY A 188 2.25 -19.00 8.45
N VAL A 189 1.73 -17.86 8.01
CA VAL A 189 0.49 -17.71 7.29
C VAL A 189 0.81 -17.29 5.85
N PRO A 190 0.37 -18.04 4.81
CA PRO A 190 0.70 -17.73 3.42
C PRO A 190 0.35 -16.30 3.03
N GLN A 191 1.36 -15.50 2.66
CA GLN A 191 1.16 -14.11 2.26
C GLN A 191 0.52 -14.05 0.87
N GLY A 192 -0.73 -13.60 0.77
CA GLY A 192 -1.46 -13.49 -0.51
C GLY A 192 -2.84 -14.16 -0.50
N GLY A 193 -3.12 -14.97 0.52
CA GLY A 193 -4.46 -15.48 0.80
C GLY A 193 -5.39 -14.41 1.40
N PRO A 194 -6.68 -14.33 1.01
CA PRO A 194 -7.64 -13.40 1.61
C PRO A 194 -7.88 -13.62 3.11
N LEU A 195 -7.66 -14.84 3.59
CA LEU A 195 -7.83 -15.21 4.99
C LEU A 195 -6.65 -14.75 5.88
N SER A 196 -5.45 -14.67 5.30
CA SER A 196 -4.21 -14.43 6.03
C SER A 196 -4.20 -13.15 6.86
N PRO A 197 -4.68 -11.99 6.36
CA PRO A 197 -4.73 -10.76 7.15
C PRO A 197 -5.65 -10.83 8.38
N VAL A 198 -6.76 -11.57 8.27
CA VAL A 198 -7.70 -11.76 9.38
C VAL A 198 -7.07 -12.61 10.47
N LEU A 199 -6.44 -13.73 10.07
CA LEU A 199 -5.72 -14.61 11.00
C LEU A 199 -4.59 -13.88 11.72
N ALA A 200 -3.86 -13.04 10.99
CA ALA A 200 -2.81 -12.21 11.55
C ALA A 200 -3.35 -11.29 12.67
N ASN A 201 -4.45 -10.58 12.41
CA ASN A 201 -5.05 -9.73 13.42
C ASN A 201 -5.57 -10.51 14.63
N ILE A 202 -6.18 -11.68 14.43
CA ILE A 202 -6.62 -12.55 15.54
C ILE A 202 -5.44 -12.95 16.42
N TYR A 203 -4.30 -13.26 15.82
CA TYR A 203 -3.09 -13.62 16.55
C TYR A 203 -2.54 -12.46 17.39
N LEU A 204 -2.45 -11.26 16.78
CA LEU A 204 -1.90 -10.07 17.42
C LEU A 204 -2.87 -9.36 18.36
N ASP A 205 -4.16 -9.70 18.36
CA ASP A 205 -5.11 -9.16 19.34
C ASP A 205 -4.68 -9.48 20.77
N LYS A 206 -4.00 -10.60 21.01
CA LYS A 206 -3.41 -10.91 22.32
C LYS A 206 -2.38 -9.86 22.77
N LEU A 207 -1.58 -9.33 21.84
CA LEU A 207 -0.66 -8.23 22.12
C LEU A 207 -1.45 -6.94 22.42
N ASP A 208 -2.50 -6.66 21.64
CA ASP A 208 -3.34 -5.49 21.88
C ASP A 208 -3.97 -5.52 23.27
N LYS A 209 -4.53 -6.66 23.69
CA LYS A 209 -5.11 -6.84 25.03
C LYS A 209 -4.08 -6.71 26.15
N GLU A 210 -2.85 -7.17 25.93
CA GLU A 210 -1.77 -6.97 26.90
C GLU A 210 -1.39 -5.50 27.03
N LEU A 211 -1.31 -4.76 25.92
CA LEU A 211 -1.03 -3.32 25.92
C LEU A 211 -2.16 -2.52 26.60
N GLU A 212 -3.42 -2.87 26.32
CA GLU A 212 -4.61 -2.32 26.97
C GLU A 212 -4.59 -2.58 28.49
N ALA A 213 -4.31 -3.82 28.91
CA ALA A 213 -4.25 -4.20 30.33
C ALA A 213 -3.14 -3.45 31.10
N ARG A 214 -2.06 -3.07 30.42
CA ARG A 214 -0.97 -2.24 30.97
C ARG A 214 -1.28 -0.74 30.97
N GLY A 215 -2.43 -0.32 30.43
CA GLY A 215 -2.79 1.09 30.29
C GLY A 215 -1.87 1.87 29.34
N LEU A 216 -1.26 1.19 28.35
CA LEU A 216 -0.37 1.83 27.40
C LEU A 216 -1.16 2.43 26.23
N HIS A 217 -0.70 3.59 25.75
CA HIS A 217 -1.21 4.17 24.52
C HIS A 217 -0.44 3.58 23.34
N PHE A 218 -1.14 3.02 22.37
CA PHE A 218 -0.52 2.44 21.19
C PHE A 218 -1.43 2.57 19.97
N VAL A 219 -0.84 2.46 18.79
CA VAL A 219 -1.55 2.38 17.51
C VAL A 219 -0.94 1.23 16.72
N ARG A 220 -1.78 0.29 16.30
CA ARG A 220 -1.35 -0.86 15.50
C ARG A 220 -1.97 -0.84 14.10
N TYR A 221 -1.14 -1.04 13.10
CA TYR A 221 -1.57 -1.26 11.72
C TYR A 221 -0.92 -2.52 11.17
N ALA A 222 -1.67 -3.63 11.19
CA ALA A 222 -1.15 -4.95 10.88
C ALA A 222 -0.02 -5.35 11.85
N ASP A 223 1.19 -5.56 11.34
CA ASP A 223 2.42 -5.87 12.09
C ASP A 223 3.11 -4.63 12.66
N ASP A 224 2.97 -3.47 12.01
CA ASP A 224 3.55 -2.21 12.48
C ASP A 224 2.80 -1.72 13.74
N THR A 225 3.50 -1.61 14.87
CA THR A 225 2.93 -1.17 16.16
C THR A 225 3.75 -0.05 16.76
N ASP A 226 3.13 1.11 16.98
CA ASP A 226 3.75 2.22 17.71
C ASP A 226 3.17 2.30 19.12
N ILE A 227 4.03 2.33 20.14
CA ILE A 227 3.64 2.56 21.55
C ILE A 227 4.13 3.94 22.00
N PHE A 228 3.26 4.69 22.69
CA PHE A 228 3.47 6.10 23.06
C PHE A 228 3.63 6.25 24.56
N VAL A 229 4.71 6.92 24.99
CA VAL A 229 5.03 7.18 26.40
C VAL A 229 5.57 8.60 26.60
N LYS A 230 5.62 9.07 27.85
CA LYS A 230 6.03 10.45 28.17
C LYS A 230 7.54 10.65 28.32
N SER A 231 8.31 9.59 28.59
CA SER A 231 9.76 9.69 28.80
C SER A 231 10.53 8.56 28.13
N GLU A 232 11.79 8.82 27.78
CA GLU A 232 12.69 7.84 27.20
C GLU A 232 12.95 6.64 28.12
N MET A 233 13.10 6.91 29.44
CA MET A 233 13.26 5.85 30.43
C MET A 233 12.06 4.91 30.46
N ALA A 234 10.84 5.47 30.41
CA ALA A 234 9.64 4.66 30.32
C ALA A 234 9.60 3.86 29.01
N ALA A 235 10.03 4.45 27.90
CA ALA A 235 10.07 3.79 26.60
C ALA A 235 10.99 2.55 26.62
N ASN A 236 12.22 2.72 27.10
CA ASN A 236 13.18 1.62 27.20
C ASN A 236 12.68 0.49 28.13
N ARG A 237 12.06 0.86 29.27
CA ARG A 237 11.46 -0.11 30.20
C ARG A 237 10.33 -0.90 29.55
N VAL A 238 9.41 -0.22 28.88
CA VAL A 238 8.26 -0.83 28.20
C VAL A 238 8.73 -1.72 27.06
N MET A 239 9.67 -1.24 26.24
CA MET A 239 10.25 -2.00 25.12
C MET A 239 10.81 -3.34 25.61
N LYS A 240 11.69 -3.33 26.62
CA LYS A 240 12.27 -4.56 27.18
C LYS A 240 11.20 -5.53 27.69
N SER A 241 10.20 -5.00 28.39
CA SER A 241 9.13 -5.82 28.99
C SER A 241 8.19 -6.43 27.93
N ILE A 242 7.82 -5.67 26.90
CA ILE A 242 6.94 -6.12 25.82
C ILE A 242 7.66 -7.11 24.91
N THR A 243 8.92 -6.86 24.54
CA THR A 243 9.72 -7.82 23.76
C THR A 243 9.76 -9.20 24.44
N GLY A 244 10.10 -9.24 25.72
CA GLY A 244 10.13 -10.50 26.47
C GLY A 244 8.75 -11.15 26.68
N TRP A 245 7.66 -10.37 26.58
CA TRP A 245 6.30 -10.94 26.58
C TRP A 245 5.94 -11.54 25.23
N ILE A 246 6.23 -10.85 24.12
CA ILE A 246 5.97 -11.31 22.76
C ILE A 246 6.71 -12.62 22.49
N GLU A 247 8.00 -12.68 22.83
CA GLU A 247 8.82 -13.88 22.62
C GLU A 247 8.31 -15.09 23.40
N ARG A 248 7.87 -14.89 24.65
CA ARG A 248 7.42 -16.00 25.52
C ARG A 248 5.97 -16.41 25.31
N LYS A 249 5.07 -15.48 25.00
CA LYS A 249 3.62 -15.72 24.94
C LYS A 249 3.09 -15.89 23.53
N LEU A 250 3.71 -15.20 22.57
CA LEU A 250 3.36 -15.27 21.16
C LEU A 250 4.37 -16.07 20.34
N PHE A 251 5.51 -16.48 20.90
CA PHE A 251 6.56 -17.22 20.16
C PHE A 251 7.01 -16.49 18.88
N LEU A 252 7.01 -15.15 18.92
CA LEU A 252 7.44 -14.30 17.82
C LEU A 252 8.74 -13.59 18.20
N GLN A 253 9.62 -13.38 17.22
CA GLN A 253 10.86 -12.63 17.40
C GLN A 253 10.66 -11.15 17.04
N VAL A 254 11.18 -10.25 17.88
CA VAL A 254 11.17 -8.81 17.60
C VAL A 254 12.42 -8.44 16.81
N ASN A 255 12.26 -7.63 15.77
CA ASN A 255 13.38 -7.15 14.98
C ASN A 255 14.13 -6.05 15.75
N VAL A 256 15.21 -6.42 16.45
CA VAL A 256 16.01 -5.50 17.27
C VAL A 256 16.61 -4.35 16.45
N THR A 257 16.94 -4.58 15.17
CA THR A 257 17.57 -3.54 14.33
C THR A 257 16.60 -2.47 13.86
N LYS A 258 15.32 -2.83 13.71
CA LYS A 258 14.28 -1.88 13.28
C LYS A 258 13.50 -1.30 14.44
N THR A 259 13.37 -2.07 15.52
CA THR A 259 12.68 -1.63 16.73
C THR A 259 13.51 -0.55 17.40
N LYS A 260 12.91 0.61 17.66
CA LYS A 260 13.64 1.78 18.14
C LYS A 260 12.79 2.67 19.02
N VAL A 261 13.43 3.25 20.02
CA VAL A 261 12.88 4.34 20.83
C VAL A 261 13.26 5.65 20.14
N VAL A 262 12.27 6.43 19.73
CA VAL A 262 12.50 7.65 18.94
C VAL A 262 11.55 8.78 19.32
N ARG A 263 11.96 10.00 18.99
CA ARG A 263 11.09 11.18 19.01
C ARG A 263 10.19 11.19 17.75
N PRO A 264 9.03 11.87 17.78
CA PRO A 264 8.06 11.83 16.68
C PRO A 264 8.61 12.44 15.36
N THR A 265 9.62 13.32 15.47
CA THR A 265 10.30 13.92 14.32
C THR A 265 11.21 12.95 13.57
N GLN A 266 11.59 11.84 14.21
CA GLN A 266 12.46 10.80 13.67
C GLN A 266 11.69 9.50 13.36
N SER A 267 10.47 9.36 13.87
CA SER A 267 9.60 8.22 13.56
C SER A 267 9.02 8.29 12.15
N GLN A 268 8.70 7.11 11.61
CA GLN A 268 8.03 6.95 10.33
C GLN A 268 6.95 5.88 10.45
N PHE A 269 5.68 6.28 10.43
CA PHE A 269 4.55 5.37 10.53
C PHE A 269 3.64 5.53 9.31
N LEU A 270 3.33 4.42 8.63
CA LEU A 270 2.47 4.40 7.42
C LEU A 270 2.89 5.42 6.33
N GLY A 271 4.19 5.72 6.24
CA GLY A 271 4.75 6.68 5.29
C GLY A 271 4.57 8.16 5.67
N PHE A 272 4.11 8.45 6.88
CA PHE A 272 4.09 9.77 7.51
C PHE A 272 5.25 9.94 8.49
N THR A 273 5.54 11.18 8.84
CA THR A 273 6.43 11.59 9.94
C THR A 273 5.80 12.81 10.62
N PHE A 274 6.20 13.11 11.85
CA PHE A 274 5.52 14.09 12.67
C PHE A 274 6.37 15.34 12.89
N TRP A 275 5.72 16.47 13.14
CA TRP A 275 6.37 17.72 13.47
C TRP A 275 5.44 18.58 14.31
N LYS A 276 6.00 19.40 15.19
CA LYS A 276 5.24 20.26 16.09
C LYS A 276 5.22 21.69 15.53
N ASN A 277 4.04 22.30 15.49
CA ASN A 277 3.83 23.71 15.21
C ASN A 277 3.20 24.41 16.42
N GLN A 278 2.86 25.71 16.30
CA GLN A 278 2.21 26.46 17.38
C GLN A 278 0.85 25.89 17.81
N LYS A 279 0.16 25.16 16.93
CA LYS A 279 -1.13 24.51 17.19
C LYS A 279 -1.02 23.08 17.72
N GLY A 280 0.21 22.53 17.82
CA GLY A 280 0.46 21.16 18.26
C GLY A 280 1.19 20.29 17.23
N TRP A 281 1.23 19.00 17.50
CA TRP A 281 1.76 17.98 16.60
C TRP A 281 0.87 17.82 15.37
N GLN A 282 1.53 17.68 14.22
CA GLN A 282 0.94 17.53 12.90
C GLN A 282 1.72 16.48 12.11
N CYS A 283 1.07 15.82 11.16
CA CYS A 283 1.74 14.86 10.29
C CYS A 283 2.19 15.51 8.96
N LYS A 284 3.17 14.91 8.31
CA LYS A 284 3.61 15.23 6.94
C LYS A 284 4.14 13.98 6.26
N PRO A 285 4.18 13.92 4.92
CA PRO A 285 4.73 12.76 4.23
C PRO A 285 6.23 12.60 4.54
N SER A 286 6.65 11.36 4.80
CA SER A 286 8.05 11.04 5.12
C SER A 286 8.99 11.36 3.95
N LYS A 287 10.29 11.50 4.24
CA LYS A 287 11.30 11.71 3.19
C LYS A 287 11.29 10.55 2.19
N VAL A 288 11.14 9.32 2.67
CA VAL A 288 11.07 8.10 1.85
C VAL A 288 9.86 8.16 0.90
N SER A 289 8.67 8.50 1.41
CA SER A 289 7.45 8.60 0.61
C SER A 289 7.54 9.68 -0.48
N LYS A 290 8.20 10.81 -0.16
CA LYS A 290 8.48 11.88 -1.13
C LYS A 290 9.44 11.41 -2.22
N THR A 291 10.52 10.71 -1.87
CA THR A 291 11.47 10.15 -2.84
C THR A 291 10.79 9.15 -3.77
N LYS A 292 9.96 8.25 -3.23
CA LYS A 292 9.16 7.30 -4.02
C LYS A 292 8.26 7.99 -5.06
N LEU A 293 7.69 9.15 -4.75
CA LEU A 293 6.92 9.94 -5.73
C LEU A 293 7.81 10.43 -6.88
N TYR A 294 9.00 10.98 -6.56
CA TYR A 294 9.96 11.40 -7.57
C TYR A 294 10.36 10.24 -8.47
N ASP A 295 10.68 9.08 -7.90
CA ASP A 295 11.18 7.95 -8.68
C ASP A 295 10.10 7.37 -9.60
N LYS A 296 8.89 7.14 -9.09
CA LYS A 296 7.74 6.75 -9.94
C LYS A 296 7.50 7.75 -11.09
N THR A 297 7.65 9.04 -10.79
CA THR A 297 7.47 10.09 -11.80
C THR A 297 8.61 10.13 -12.82
N LYS A 298 9.87 9.93 -12.39
CA LYS A 298 11.04 9.83 -13.26
C LYS A 298 10.93 8.65 -14.22
N GLU A 299 10.42 7.50 -13.74
CA GLU A 299 10.20 6.31 -14.57
C GLU A 299 9.26 6.60 -15.74
N VAL A 300 8.17 7.32 -15.49
CA VAL A 300 7.24 7.76 -16.56
C VAL A 300 7.90 8.78 -17.49
N LEU A 301 8.76 9.65 -16.95
CA LEU A 301 9.46 10.73 -17.65
C LEU A 301 10.87 10.33 -18.15
N LYS A 302 11.12 9.04 -18.38
CA LYS A 302 12.37 8.57 -18.98
C LYS A 302 12.49 9.04 -20.43
N ARG A 303 13.53 9.81 -20.73
CA ARG A 303 13.78 10.42 -22.05
C ARG A 303 13.83 9.41 -23.21
N LYS A 304 14.28 8.17 -22.95
CA LYS A 304 14.34 7.12 -23.98
C LYS A 304 12.96 6.74 -24.54
N HIS A 305 11.90 6.93 -23.77
CA HIS A 305 10.52 6.67 -24.19
C HIS A 305 9.79 7.93 -24.67
N ALA A 306 10.45 9.10 -24.67
CA ALA A 306 9.81 10.36 -25.01
C ALA A 306 9.24 10.34 -26.43
N VAL A 307 10.00 9.84 -27.41
CA VAL A 307 9.62 9.86 -28.83
C VAL A 307 8.55 8.80 -29.14
N SER A 308 8.62 7.63 -28.51
CA SER A 308 7.72 6.50 -28.79
C SER A 308 6.39 6.54 -28.01
N ARG A 309 6.26 7.40 -26.98
CA ARG A 309 5.05 7.49 -26.15
C ARG A 309 4.29 8.80 -26.41
N PRO A 310 3.00 8.74 -26.78
CA PRO A 310 2.17 9.93 -26.86
C PRO A 310 2.11 10.73 -25.55
N LEU A 311 2.01 12.06 -25.65
CA LEU A 311 1.85 12.92 -24.47
C LEU A 311 0.56 12.62 -23.70
N ALA A 312 -0.50 12.20 -24.41
CA ALA A 312 -1.75 11.73 -23.82
C ALA A 312 -1.51 10.67 -22.75
N VAL A 313 -0.88 9.56 -23.14
CA VAL A 313 -0.55 8.45 -22.25
C VAL A 313 0.35 8.89 -21.10
N THR A 314 1.34 9.75 -21.40
CA THR A 314 2.26 10.27 -20.38
C THR A 314 1.52 11.10 -19.32
N PHE A 315 0.66 12.03 -19.73
CA PHE A 315 -0.07 12.92 -18.82
C PHE A 315 -1.11 12.14 -18.03
N THR A 316 -1.81 11.19 -18.64
CA THR A 316 -2.74 10.29 -17.94
C THR A 316 -2.04 9.54 -16.80
N LYS A 317 -0.90 8.88 -17.10
CA LYS A 317 -0.14 8.14 -16.09
C LYS A 317 0.38 9.05 -14.97
N LEU A 318 0.92 10.21 -15.31
CA LEU A 318 1.37 11.19 -14.31
C LEU A 318 0.23 11.65 -13.41
N ASN A 319 -0.91 12.03 -14.00
CA ASN A 319 -2.07 12.49 -13.27
C ASN A 319 -2.61 11.41 -12.32
N GLN A 320 -2.63 10.14 -12.73
CA GLN A 320 -3.04 9.03 -11.86
C GLN A 320 -2.09 8.88 -10.66
N ILE A 321 -0.77 8.87 -10.89
CA ILE A 321 0.24 8.78 -9.82
C ILE A 321 0.09 9.95 -8.83
N ILE A 322 0.02 11.17 -9.36
CA ILE A 322 -0.02 12.40 -8.55
C ILE A 322 -1.31 12.47 -7.73
N ARG A 323 -2.47 12.26 -8.37
CA ARG A 323 -3.76 12.32 -7.66
C ARG A 323 -3.85 11.24 -6.59
N GLY A 324 -3.44 10.01 -6.90
CA GLY A 324 -3.45 8.91 -5.92
C GLY A 324 -2.54 9.22 -4.72
N TRP A 325 -1.32 9.69 -4.99
CA TRP A 325 -0.38 10.06 -3.92
C TRP A 325 -0.92 11.21 -3.06
N ILE A 326 -1.46 12.27 -3.66
CA ILE A 326 -2.04 13.41 -2.92
C ILE A 326 -3.25 12.96 -2.10
N ASN A 327 -4.15 12.17 -2.68
CA ASN A 327 -5.34 11.69 -1.96
C ASN A 327 -4.97 10.91 -0.70
N TYR A 328 -3.90 10.10 -0.73
CA TYR A 328 -3.43 9.39 0.45
C TYR A 328 -2.75 10.34 1.45
N TYR A 329 -1.87 11.24 1.00
CA TYR A 329 -1.10 12.09 1.91
C TYR A 329 -1.79 13.39 2.32
N ARG A 330 -3.05 13.62 1.91
CA ARG A 330 -3.78 14.88 2.09
C ARG A 330 -3.93 15.33 3.55
N ILE A 331 -4.00 14.39 4.49
CA ILE A 331 -4.12 14.71 5.92
C ILE A 331 -2.86 15.40 6.47
N GLY A 332 -1.73 15.28 5.76
CA GLY A 332 -0.46 15.85 6.17
C GLY A 332 -0.16 17.21 5.56
N SER A 333 0.69 17.97 6.24
CA SER A 333 1.19 19.24 5.74
C SER A 333 2.21 19.05 4.63
N MET A 334 1.88 19.51 3.42
CA MET A 334 2.75 19.35 2.24
C MET A 334 2.70 20.49 1.21
N LYS A 335 2.12 21.66 1.54
CA LYS A 335 2.01 22.82 0.62
C LYS A 335 3.36 23.18 -0.03
N THR A 336 4.36 23.48 0.79
CA THR A 336 5.71 23.88 0.32
C THR A 336 6.38 22.77 -0.49
N TYR A 337 6.15 21.51 -0.13
CA TYR A 337 6.69 20.37 -0.86
C TYR A 337 6.05 20.24 -2.25
N LEU A 338 4.72 20.30 -2.33
CA LEU A 338 3.99 20.19 -3.60
C LEU A 338 4.29 21.36 -4.54
N ALA A 339 4.51 22.56 -4.01
CA ALA A 339 4.98 23.69 -4.80
C ALA A 339 6.32 23.39 -5.51
N LYS A 340 7.32 22.91 -4.74
CA LYS A 340 8.64 22.54 -5.27
C LYS A 340 8.56 21.35 -6.24
N PHE A 341 7.80 20.32 -5.88
CA PHE A 341 7.59 19.15 -6.74
C PHE A 341 6.88 19.52 -8.06
N GLY A 342 5.85 20.38 -8.00
CA GLY A 342 5.14 20.86 -9.18
C GLY A 342 6.03 21.63 -10.16
N GLN A 343 6.93 22.48 -9.64
CA GLN A 343 7.93 23.17 -10.47
C GLN A 343 8.86 22.17 -11.17
N TRP A 344 9.42 21.22 -10.42
CA TRP A 344 10.27 20.17 -10.97
C TRP A 344 9.56 19.30 -12.01
N LEU A 345 8.31 18.89 -11.72
CA LEU A 345 7.47 18.08 -12.60
C LEU A 345 7.28 18.77 -13.94
N ARG A 346 6.85 20.05 -13.92
CA ARG A 346 6.64 20.83 -15.14
C ARG A 346 7.92 20.96 -15.94
N HIS A 347 9.05 21.23 -15.28
CA HIS A 347 10.34 21.29 -15.95
C HIS A 347 10.69 19.96 -16.64
N LYS A 348 10.50 18.81 -15.98
CA LYS A 348 10.73 17.49 -16.59
C LYS A 348 9.76 17.20 -17.74
N VAL A 349 8.50 17.61 -17.64
CA VAL A 349 7.53 17.49 -18.73
C VAL A 349 7.95 18.33 -19.94
N ARG A 350 8.46 19.55 -19.75
CA ARG A 350 9.03 20.36 -20.84
C ARG A 350 10.18 19.64 -21.53
N VAL A 351 11.07 19.01 -20.77
CA VAL A 351 12.17 18.20 -21.33
C VAL A 351 11.64 17.09 -22.24
N ILE A 352 10.55 16.42 -21.88
CA ILE A 352 9.92 15.40 -22.73
C ILE A 352 9.33 16.02 -24.01
N ILE A 353 8.62 17.15 -23.88
CA ILE A 353 8.02 17.86 -25.03
C ILE A 353 9.10 18.32 -26.02
N ILE A 354 10.14 19.01 -25.54
CA ILE A 354 11.25 19.46 -26.39
C ILE A 354 11.97 18.26 -27.02
N LYS A 355 12.16 17.16 -26.26
CA LYS A 355 12.77 15.94 -26.79
C LYS A 355 11.94 15.28 -27.88
N GLN A 356 10.62 15.33 -27.80
CA GLN A 356 9.72 14.85 -28.87
C GLN A 356 9.82 15.70 -30.12
N TRP A 357 9.94 17.03 -29.99
CA TRP A 357 10.16 17.90 -31.13
C TRP A 357 11.50 17.63 -31.81
N LYS A 358 12.54 17.30 -31.02
CA LYS A 358 13.88 16.79 -31.42
C LYS A 358 14.71 17.72 -32.32
N LEU A 359 14.16 18.17 -33.43
CA LEU A 359 14.81 18.98 -34.45
C LEU A 359 14.67 20.49 -34.15
N PRO A 360 15.73 21.30 -34.34
CA PRO A 360 15.66 22.75 -34.12
C PRO A 360 14.52 23.43 -34.86
N ARG A 361 14.29 23.07 -36.14
CA ARG A 361 13.18 23.58 -36.94
C ARG A 361 11.82 23.33 -36.28
N ARG A 362 11.57 22.10 -35.79
CA ARG A 362 10.30 21.75 -35.10
C ARG A 362 10.16 22.47 -33.77
N ILE A 363 11.24 22.61 -33.01
CA ILE A 363 11.25 23.36 -31.75
C ILE A 363 10.89 24.82 -32.01
N TYR A 364 11.53 25.47 -32.99
CA TYR A 364 11.25 26.85 -33.38
C TYR A 364 9.79 27.05 -33.79
N MET A 365 9.28 26.22 -34.72
CA MET A 365 7.89 26.34 -35.20
C MET A 365 6.86 26.18 -34.08
N ASN A 366 7.03 25.17 -33.23
CA ASN A 366 6.10 24.92 -32.13
C ASN A 366 6.17 26.02 -31.06
N LEU A 367 7.37 26.47 -30.68
CA LEU A 367 7.52 27.58 -29.73
C LEU A 367 6.95 28.88 -30.29
N GLN A 368 7.14 29.16 -31.59
CA GLN A 368 6.58 30.34 -32.24
C GLN A 368 5.05 30.28 -32.28
N GLN A 369 4.47 29.12 -32.57
CA GLN A 369 3.03 28.92 -32.53
C GLN A 369 2.48 29.17 -31.12
N LEU A 370 3.11 28.60 -30.09
CA LEU A 370 2.71 28.82 -28.70
C LEU A 370 2.90 30.28 -28.26
N ASN A 371 3.99 30.92 -28.68
CA ASN A 371 4.26 32.34 -28.38
C ASN A 371 3.15 33.25 -28.93
N ARG A 372 2.62 32.96 -30.12
CA ARG A 372 1.47 33.67 -30.72
C ARG A 372 0.16 33.35 -30.00
N LEU A 373 -0.13 32.08 -29.75
CA LEU A 373 -1.40 31.65 -29.14
C LEU A 373 -1.56 32.14 -27.70
N PHE A 374 -0.47 32.27 -26.96
CA PHE A 374 -0.48 32.62 -25.54
C PHE A 374 0.13 33.99 -25.25
N ASN A 375 0.32 34.83 -26.27
CA ASN A 375 0.84 36.20 -26.16
C ASN A 375 2.07 36.30 -25.23
N CYS A 376 3.08 35.45 -25.45
CA CYS A 376 4.25 35.43 -24.58
C CYS A 376 5.29 36.51 -24.92
N HIS A 377 5.07 37.29 -25.99
CA HIS A 377 5.86 38.46 -26.40
C HIS A 377 7.38 38.24 -26.62
N PHE A 378 7.82 37.00 -26.85
CA PHE A 378 9.22 36.74 -27.22
C PHE A 378 9.51 37.12 -28.67
N LYS A 379 10.70 37.71 -28.92
CA LYS A 379 11.16 38.02 -30.28
C LYS A 379 11.47 36.72 -31.03
N LYS A 380 11.33 36.74 -32.36
CA LYS A 380 11.65 35.58 -33.21
C LYS A 380 13.09 35.12 -33.03
N GLU A 381 14.02 36.05 -32.86
CA GLU A 381 15.44 35.80 -32.62
C GLU A 381 15.69 35.01 -31.32
N ASP A 382 14.99 35.34 -30.24
CA ASP A 382 15.15 34.66 -28.95
C ASP A 382 14.69 33.20 -29.03
N ILE A 383 13.58 32.96 -29.73
CA ILE A 383 13.08 31.61 -30.00
C ILE A 383 14.05 30.85 -30.89
N TYR A 384 14.63 31.51 -31.90
CA TYR A 384 15.61 30.91 -32.80
C TYR A 384 16.91 30.51 -32.06
N LYS A 385 17.42 31.37 -31.17
CA LYS A 385 18.58 31.08 -30.31
C LYS A 385 18.33 29.85 -29.44
N VAL A 386 17.16 29.75 -28.82
CA VAL A 386 16.79 28.61 -27.96
C VAL A 386 16.64 27.31 -28.76
N ALA A 387 16.02 27.37 -29.93
CA ALA A 387 15.84 26.21 -30.80
C ALA A 387 17.20 25.61 -31.22
N ASN A 388 18.13 26.46 -31.64
CA ASN A 388 19.45 26.07 -32.15
C ASN A 388 20.54 25.95 -31.07
N SER A 389 20.22 26.21 -29.81
CA SER A 389 21.18 26.12 -28.72
C SER A 389 21.79 24.71 -28.60
N ARG A 390 23.12 24.66 -28.38
CA ARG A 390 23.91 23.44 -28.11
C ARG A 390 23.74 22.92 -26.68
N LEU A 391 23.01 23.63 -25.83
CA LEU A 391 22.75 23.21 -24.45
C LEU A 391 21.96 21.90 -24.41
N GLY A 392 22.30 21.05 -23.44
CA GLY A 392 21.54 19.83 -23.17
C GLY A 392 20.06 20.10 -22.87
N TRP A 393 19.20 19.13 -23.18
CA TRP A 393 17.73 19.28 -23.10
C TRP A 393 17.23 19.86 -21.77
N TYR A 394 17.84 19.45 -20.66
CA TYR A 394 17.48 19.93 -19.32
C TYR A 394 17.75 21.43 -19.17
N ARG A 395 18.96 21.89 -19.50
CA ARG A 395 19.33 23.32 -19.43
C ARG A 395 18.52 24.16 -20.42
N LYS A 396 18.30 23.66 -21.64
CA LYS A 396 17.46 24.32 -22.66
C LYS A 396 16.03 24.58 -22.15
N CYS A 397 15.44 23.64 -21.42
CA CYS A 397 14.10 23.80 -20.85
C CYS A 397 14.02 24.72 -19.62
N GLY A 398 15.18 25.16 -19.11
CA GLY A 398 15.28 26.16 -18.05
C GLY A 398 15.38 27.59 -18.57
N MET A 399 15.59 27.78 -19.88
CA MET A 399 15.62 29.11 -20.49
C MET A 399 14.22 29.73 -20.50
N ASP A 400 14.15 31.05 -20.36
CA ASP A 400 12.89 31.80 -20.22
C ASP A 400 11.91 31.50 -21.34
N VAL A 401 12.36 31.53 -22.60
CA VAL A 401 11.50 31.22 -23.75
C VAL A 401 10.75 29.91 -23.55
N VAL A 402 11.42 28.81 -23.17
CA VAL A 402 10.74 27.51 -22.97
C VAL A 402 9.91 27.51 -21.69
N ASN A 403 10.41 28.12 -20.62
CA ASN A 403 9.74 28.16 -19.32
C ASN A 403 8.39 28.89 -19.39
N PHE A 404 8.35 30.05 -20.04
CA PHE A 404 7.16 30.89 -20.16
C PHE A 404 6.23 30.46 -21.30
N THR A 405 6.74 29.98 -22.45
CA THR A 405 5.85 29.47 -23.52
C THR A 405 5.17 28.15 -23.13
N LEU A 406 5.88 27.24 -22.45
CA LEU A 406 5.30 26.03 -21.86
C LEU A 406 4.98 26.27 -20.38
N SER A 407 4.19 27.31 -20.12
CA SER A 407 3.78 27.70 -18.77
C SER A 407 2.86 26.66 -18.10
N PRO A 408 2.63 26.75 -16.78
CA PRO A 408 1.66 25.90 -16.09
C PRO A 408 0.27 25.96 -16.72
N LYS A 409 -0.17 27.14 -17.17
CA LYS A 409 -1.45 27.34 -17.85
C LYS A 409 -1.51 26.51 -19.14
N VAL A 410 -0.47 26.58 -19.98
CA VAL A 410 -0.40 25.83 -21.25
C VAL A 410 -0.37 24.32 -21.02
N LEU A 411 0.36 23.86 -20.01
CA LEU A 411 0.44 22.43 -19.67
C LEU A 411 -0.87 21.89 -19.10
N ALA A 412 -1.68 22.74 -18.44
CA ALA A 412 -2.99 22.38 -17.90
C ALA A 412 -4.11 22.29 -18.95
N ILE A 413 -3.87 22.75 -20.20
CA ILE A 413 -4.89 22.70 -21.26
C ILE A 413 -5.21 21.27 -21.65
N LYS A 414 -6.48 20.90 -21.49
CA LYS A 414 -7.06 19.67 -22.03
C LYS A 414 -7.20 19.83 -23.54
N LYS A 415 -6.71 18.84 -24.28
CA LYS A 415 -6.96 18.67 -25.73
C LYS A 415 -7.83 17.44 -25.91
N LYS A 416 -8.47 17.27 -27.08
CA LYS A 416 -9.39 16.16 -27.40
C LYS A 416 -8.91 14.82 -26.82
N ASP A 417 -7.67 14.42 -27.13
CA ASP A 417 -7.12 13.12 -26.73
C ASP A 417 -6.08 13.20 -25.61
N ARG A 418 -5.79 14.38 -25.05
CA ARG A 418 -4.74 14.58 -24.03
C ARG A 418 -5.31 15.31 -22.81
N PRO A 419 -5.27 14.72 -21.60
CA PRO A 419 -5.68 15.43 -20.39
C PRO A 419 -4.71 16.59 -20.11
N GLY A 420 -5.20 17.62 -19.43
CA GLY A 420 -4.34 18.66 -18.85
C GLY A 420 -3.43 18.07 -17.77
N LEU A 421 -2.20 18.59 -17.64
CA LEU A 421 -1.34 18.22 -16.53
C LEU A 421 -1.90 18.79 -15.23
N VAL A 422 -2.08 17.94 -14.23
CA VAL A 422 -2.54 18.36 -12.90
C VAL A 422 -1.47 19.20 -12.23
N ASP A 423 -1.83 20.39 -11.73
CA ASP A 423 -1.00 21.10 -10.76
C ASP A 423 -1.14 20.43 -9.39
N PRO A 424 -0.04 19.87 -8.82
CA PRO A 424 -0.12 19.14 -7.56
C PRO A 424 -0.59 20.01 -6.39
N LEU A 425 -0.18 21.27 -6.33
CA LEU A 425 -0.54 22.17 -5.24
C LEU A 425 -2.00 22.58 -5.33
N SER A 426 -2.46 23.02 -6.51
CA SER A 426 -3.86 23.39 -6.70
C SER A 426 -4.80 22.20 -6.44
N TYR A 427 -4.44 20.99 -6.87
CA TYR A 427 -5.26 19.80 -6.59
C TYR A 427 -5.34 19.48 -5.09
N TYR A 428 -4.26 19.68 -4.35
CA TYR A 428 -4.26 19.53 -2.89
C TYR A 428 -5.13 20.58 -2.19
N LEU A 429 -5.07 21.84 -2.62
CA LEU A 429 -5.84 22.93 -2.01
C LEU A 429 -7.33 22.89 -2.36
N ASN A 430 -7.70 22.52 -3.59
CA ASN A 430 -9.10 22.51 -4.04
C ASN A 430 -9.95 21.40 -3.40
N LYS A 431 -9.32 20.44 -2.73
CA LYS A 431 -9.99 19.36 -2.00
C LYS A 431 -9.84 19.49 -0.49
N ALA A 432 -9.09 20.48 -0.01
CA ALA A 432 -8.74 20.66 1.39
C ALA A 432 -9.95 21.13 2.21
#